data_AF-C0DZ31-F1
#
_entry.id   AF-C0DZ31-F1
#
_cell.length_a   1.000
_cell.length_b   1.000
_cell.length_c   1.000
_cell.angle_alpha   90.00
_cell.angle_beta   90.00
_cell.angle_gamma   90.00
#
_symmetry.space_group_name_H-M   'P 1'
#
loop_
_entity.id
_entity.type
_entity.pdbx_description
1 polymer ?
#
loop_
_entity_poly.entity_id
_entity_poly.type
_entity_poly.pdbx_seq_one_letter_code
_entity_poly.pdbx_strand_id
1 'polypeptide(L)'
;MHELTHVWQHQNGFPVWFGGSLLALRLGYLKNRAYRLPMLDTVPHLNRLNMEQQAEIFALYYRAAICHDPAATPYLPQLQRLLQPFFANPKSRELWPKWL
;
A
#
# COMPACT_ATOMS: atom_id res chain seq x y z
N MET A 1 -2.50 2.78 10.75
CA MET A 1 -3.05 2.20 9.50
C MET A 1 -1.99 1.47 8.71
N HIS A 2 -0.83 2.07 8.45
CA HIS A 2 0.33 1.41 7.83
C HIS A 2 0.61 0.00 8.39
N GLU A 3 0.88 -0.10 9.69
CA GLU A 3 1.13 -1.40 10.34
C GLU A 3 -0.06 -2.37 10.29
N LEU A 4 -1.29 -1.85 10.30
CA LEU A 4 -2.48 -2.68 10.20
C LEU A 4 -2.62 -3.28 8.78
N THR A 5 -2.13 -2.59 7.76
CA THR A 5 -2.02 -3.16 6.41
C THR A 5 -1.05 -4.33 6.39
N HIS A 6 0.06 -4.28 7.12
CA HIS A 6 0.96 -5.43 7.25
C HIS A 6 0.29 -6.62 7.97
N VAL A 7 -0.51 -6.37 9.01
CA VAL A 7 -1.32 -7.42 9.63
C VAL A 7 -2.30 -8.04 8.61
N TRP A 8 -2.98 -7.22 7.81
CA TRP A 8 -3.87 -7.68 6.76
C TRP A 8 -3.13 -8.49 5.68
N GLN A 9 -1.95 -8.04 5.22
CA GLN A 9 -1.11 -8.77 4.27
C GLN A 9 -0.73 -10.16 4.81
N HIS A 10 -0.31 -10.22 6.08
CA HIS A 10 0.03 -11.47 6.75
C HIS A 10 -1.18 -12.41 6.86
N GLN A 11 -2.34 -11.90 7.28
CA GLN A 11 -3.59 -12.69 7.36
C GLN A 11 -4.04 -13.23 5.99
N ASN A 12 -3.65 -12.57 4.90
CA ASN A 12 -3.92 -13.00 3.53
C ASN A 12 -2.86 -13.94 2.93
N GLY A 13 -1.90 -14.38 3.74
CA GLY A 13 -0.87 -15.34 3.35
C GLY A 13 0.37 -14.72 2.70
N PHE A 14 0.50 -13.40 2.68
CA PHE A 14 1.75 -12.75 2.24
C PHE A 14 2.78 -12.79 3.38
N PRO A 15 3.99 -13.35 3.19
CA PRO A 15 4.99 -13.43 4.24
C PRO A 15 5.70 -12.09 4.40
N VAL A 16 5.09 -11.19 5.17
CA VAL A 16 5.57 -9.82 5.44
C VAL A 16 7.02 -9.78 5.90
N TRP A 17 7.43 -10.72 6.77
CA TRP A 17 8.82 -10.82 7.24
C TRP A 17 9.83 -11.10 6.12
N PHE A 18 9.45 -11.91 5.13
CA PHE A 18 10.28 -12.18 3.96
C PHE A 18 10.33 -10.98 3.01
N GLY A 19 9.18 -10.31 2.80
CA GLY A 19 9.11 -9.06 2.05
C GLY A 19 9.98 -7.95 2.65
N GLY A 20 9.88 -7.73 3.97
CA GLY A 20 10.69 -6.75 4.69
C GLY A 20 12.18 -7.07 4.69
N SER A 21 12.53 -8.37 4.82
CA SER A 21 13.92 -8.82 4.72
C SER A 21 14.49 -8.60 3.30
N LEU A 22 13.71 -8.88 2.26
CA LEU A 22 14.12 -8.65 0.87
C LEU A 22 14.32 -7.16 0.55
N LEU A 23 13.44 -6.31 1.08
CA LEU A 23 13.55 -4.86 0.99
C LEU A 23 14.79 -4.33 1.73
N ALA A 24 15.08 -4.84 2.93
CA ALA A 24 16.29 -4.50 3.65
C ALA A 24 17.56 -4.91 2.89
N LEU A 25 17.61 -6.15 2.38
CA LEU A 25 18.74 -6.68 1.62
C LEU A 25 19.01 -5.91 0.31
N ARG A 26 17.97 -5.32 -0.31
CA ARG A 26 18.12 -4.49 -1.51
C ARG A 26 18.30 -3.02 -1.25
N LEU A 27 18.59 -2.62 -0.01
CA LEU A 27 18.71 -1.21 0.38
C LEU A 27 17.42 -0.43 0.08
N GLY A 28 16.25 -1.07 0.09
CA GLY A 28 14.95 -0.43 -0.15
C GLY A 28 14.64 0.64 0.89
N TYR A 29 15.14 0.47 2.11
CA TYR A 29 15.08 1.47 3.19
C TYR A 29 16.14 2.58 3.04
N LEU A 30 17.16 2.39 2.20
CA LEU A 30 18.19 3.40 1.93
C LEU A 30 17.57 4.53 1.10
N LYS A 31 17.54 5.74 1.67
CA LYS A 31 16.86 6.93 1.13
C LYS A 31 15.34 6.78 0.92
N ASN A 32 14.66 5.98 1.75
CA ASN A 32 13.19 5.81 1.72
C ASN A 32 12.63 5.40 0.35
N ARG A 33 13.40 4.66 -0.46
CA ARG A 33 12.97 4.27 -1.81
C ARG A 33 11.75 3.36 -1.78
N ALA A 34 11.68 2.46 -0.81
CA ALA A 34 10.55 1.56 -0.60
C ALA A 34 9.24 2.29 -0.29
N TYR A 35 9.32 3.44 0.41
CA TYR A 35 8.16 4.26 0.78
C TYR A 35 7.75 5.27 -0.29
N ARG A 36 8.58 5.47 -1.32
CA ARG A 36 8.29 6.46 -2.35
C ARG A 36 7.12 5.98 -3.19
N LEU A 37 5.96 6.58 -2.99
CA LEU A 37 4.80 6.35 -3.84
C LEU A 37 5.11 6.85 -5.26
N PRO A 38 4.84 6.03 -6.30
CA PRO A 38 4.77 6.54 -7.66
C PRO A 38 3.61 7.54 -7.80
N MET A 39 3.57 8.29 -8.90
CA MET A 39 2.41 9.14 -9.19
C MET A 39 1.15 8.27 -9.22
N LEU A 40 0.18 8.56 -8.36
CA LEU A 40 -0.99 7.70 -8.13
C LEU A 40 -1.81 7.46 -9.41
N ASP A 41 -1.81 8.43 -10.33
CA ASP A 41 -2.46 8.35 -11.63
C ASP A 41 -1.82 7.30 -12.55
N THR A 42 -0.52 7.02 -12.37
CA THR A 42 0.23 6.03 -13.16
C THR A 42 0.10 4.60 -12.65
N VAL A 43 -0.50 4.41 -11.48
CA VAL A 43 -0.68 3.09 -10.88
C VAL A 43 -2.03 2.51 -11.29
N PRO A 44 -2.09 1.48 -12.15
CA PRO A 44 -3.37 0.93 -12.58
C PRO A 44 -4.04 0.12 -11.46
N HIS A 45 -3.26 -0.63 -10.67
CA HIS A 45 -3.78 -1.54 -9.64
C HIS A 45 -2.88 -1.59 -8.40
N LEU A 46 -3.48 -1.89 -7.24
CA LEU A 46 -2.81 -1.98 -5.95
C LEU A 46 -1.68 -3.04 -5.92
N ASN A 47 -1.84 -4.14 -6.65
CA ASN A 47 -0.83 -5.21 -6.77
C ASN A 47 0.42 -4.81 -7.57
N ARG A 48 0.46 -3.61 -8.15
CA ARG A 48 1.67 -3.07 -8.78
C ARG A 48 2.61 -2.42 -7.79
N LEU A 49 2.16 -2.22 -6.56
CA LEU A 49 2.92 -1.62 -5.46
C LEU A 49 3.57 -2.71 -4.61
N ASN A 50 4.72 -2.38 -4.03
CA ASN A 50 5.34 -3.23 -3.01
C ASN A 50 4.57 -3.15 -1.68
N MET A 51 4.93 -4.00 -0.72
CA MET A 51 4.20 -4.11 0.55
C MET A 51 4.15 -2.80 1.36
N GLU A 52 5.21 -2.00 1.32
CA GLU A 52 5.35 -0.72 2.03
C GLU A 52 4.54 0.37 1.33
N GLN A 53 4.61 0.43 0.00
CA GLN A 53 3.81 1.35 -0.80
C GLN A 53 2.32 1.08 -0.65
N GLN A 54 1.90 -0.19 -0.59
CA GLN A 54 0.51 -0.51 -0.29
C GLN A 54 0.11 0.03 1.08
N ALA A 55 0.92 -0.20 2.11
CA ALA A 55 0.65 0.29 3.46
C ALA A 55 0.56 1.83 3.53
N GLU A 56 1.40 2.54 2.77
CA GLU A 56 1.32 3.99 2.58
C GLU A 56 0.01 4.42 1.90
N ILE A 57 -0.48 3.70 0.89
CA ILE A 57 -1.78 3.98 0.23
C ILE A 57 -2.93 3.88 1.25
N PHE A 58 -2.96 2.84 2.08
CA PHE A 58 -3.99 2.70 3.11
C PHE A 58 -3.90 3.79 4.17
N ALA A 59 -2.68 4.15 4.58
CA ALA A 59 -2.47 5.25 5.52
C ALA A 59 -2.93 6.60 4.94
N LEU A 60 -2.60 6.87 3.68
CA LEU A 60 -2.99 8.10 2.99
C LEU A 60 -4.51 8.17 2.76
N TYR A 61 -5.14 7.04 2.42
CA TYR A 61 -6.60 6.95 2.31
C TYR A 61 -7.27 7.25 3.66
N TYR A 62 -6.78 6.68 4.76
CA TYR A 62 -7.33 6.96 6.09
C TYR A 62 -7.23 8.45 6.45
N ARG A 63 -6.07 9.08 6.18
CA ARG A 63 -5.89 10.51 6.38
C ARG A 63 -6.86 11.35 5.55
N ALA A 64 -7.05 11.00 4.28
CA ALA A 64 -7.93 11.73 3.37
C ALA A 64 -9.42 11.54 3.68
N ALA A 65 -9.86 10.29 3.90
CA ALA A 65 -11.26 9.90 3.99
C ALA A 65 -11.84 10.00 5.40
N ILE A 66 -11.02 9.74 6.44
CA ILE A 66 -11.47 9.67 7.84
C ILE A 66 -11.01 10.88 8.64
N CYS A 67 -9.74 11.29 8.49
CA CYS A 67 -9.21 12.44 9.21
C CYS A 67 -9.47 13.78 8.51
N HIS A 68 -9.96 13.76 7.26
CA HIS A 68 -10.17 14.95 6.43
C HIS A 68 -8.93 15.85 6.32
N ASP A 69 -7.74 15.24 6.25
CA ASP A 69 -6.46 15.95 6.13
C ASP A 69 -6.41 16.71 4.79
N PRO A 70 -6.35 18.06 4.79
CA PRO A 70 -6.36 18.87 3.57
C PRO A 70 -5.22 18.55 2.60
N ALA A 71 -4.09 18.06 3.11
CA ALA A 71 -2.96 17.67 2.27
C ALA A 71 -3.19 16.32 1.55
N ALA A 72 -4.06 15.47 2.09
CA ALA A 72 -4.35 14.14 1.56
C ALA A 72 -5.65 14.10 0.72
N THR A 73 -6.62 14.95 1.03
CA THR A 73 -7.93 15.03 0.33
C THR A 73 -7.83 15.11 -1.20
N PRO A 74 -6.88 15.85 -1.82
CA PRO A 74 -6.77 15.91 -3.27
C PRO A 74 -6.52 14.55 -3.94
N TYR A 75 -5.94 13.59 -3.23
CA TYR A 75 -5.64 12.25 -3.74
C TYR A 75 -6.79 11.25 -3.53
N LEU A 76 -7.87 11.65 -2.84
CA LEU A 76 -8.96 10.76 -2.45
C LEU A 76 -9.59 10.01 -3.63
N PRO A 77 -9.87 10.63 -4.80
CA PRO A 77 -10.43 9.91 -5.95
C PRO A 77 -9.53 8.77 -6.45
N GLN A 78 -8.22 9.01 -6.53
CA GLN A 78 -7.24 8.01 -6.95
C GLN A 78 -7.12 6.88 -5.93
N LEU A 79 -7.13 7.22 -4.64
CA LEU A 79 -7.05 6.23 -3.56
C LEU A 79 -8.30 5.34 -3.53
N GLN A 80 -9.49 5.92 -3.71
CA GLN A 80 -10.73 5.17 -3.81
C GLN A 80 -10.72 4.21 -5.00
N ARG A 81 -10.26 4.66 -6.17
CA ARG A 81 -10.09 3.79 -7.35
C ARG A 81 -9.14 2.62 -7.06
N LEU A 82 -7.98 2.89 -6.45
CA LEU A 82 -6.97 1.86 -6.15
C LEU A 82 -7.46 0.85 -5.11
N LEU A 83 -8.22 1.31 -4.11
CA LEU A 83 -8.72 0.49 -3.00
C LEU A 83 -10.08 -0.15 -3.28
N GLN A 84 -10.75 0.19 -4.39
CA GLN A 84 -12.04 -0.40 -4.75
C GLN A 84 -12.02 -1.94 -4.73
N PRO A 85 -10.99 -2.63 -5.29
CA PRO A 85 -10.97 -4.09 -5.26
C PRO A 85 -10.77 -4.66 -3.85
N PHE A 86 -10.11 -3.91 -2.95
CA PHE A 86 -10.00 -4.26 -1.54
C PHE A 86 -11.36 -4.15 -0.84
N PHE A 87 -12.12 -3.09 -1.08
CA PHE A 87 -13.46 -2.94 -0.50
C PHE A 87 -14.46 -3.98 -1.04
N ALA A 88 -14.27 -4.44 -2.27
CA ALA A 88 -15.08 -5.50 -2.86
C ALA A 88 -14.75 -6.89 -2.28
N ASN A 89 -13.47 -7.25 -2.19
CA ASN A 89 -13.04 -8.52 -1.61
C ASN A 89 -11.65 -8.40 -0.97
N PRO A 90 -11.57 -8.13 0.36
CA PRO A 90 -10.31 -7.95 1.05
C PRO A 90 -9.51 -9.26 1.19
N LYS A 91 -10.09 -10.41 0.84
CA LYS A 91 -9.41 -11.72 0.84
C LYS A 91 -8.86 -12.14 -0.53
N SER A 92 -8.98 -11.28 -1.54
CA SER A 92 -8.51 -11.60 -2.88
C SER A 92 -6.98 -11.66 -2.93
N ARG A 93 -6.44 -12.76 -3.47
CA ARG A 93 -5.00 -12.91 -3.74
C ARG A 93 -4.51 -11.96 -4.84
N GLU A 94 -5.41 -11.42 -5.65
CA GLU A 94 -5.07 -10.44 -6.68
C GLU A 94 -4.63 -9.10 -6.10
N LEU A 95 -4.85 -8.88 -4.80
CA LEU A 95 -4.41 -7.69 -4.06
C LEU A 95 -2.97 -7.81 -3.53
N TRP A 96 -2.34 -8.98 -3.67
CA TRP A 96 -1.03 -9.21 -3.11
C TRP A 96 -0.01 -8.19 -3.60
N PRO A 97 0.84 -7.67 -2.70
CA PRO A 97 1.89 -6.75 -3.09
C PRO A 97 2.85 -7.45 -4.05
N LYS A 98 3.44 -6.65 -4.92
CA LYS A 98 4.64 -7.08 -5.61
C LYS A 98 5.75 -7.29 -4.60
N TRP A 99 6.54 -8.32 -4.83
CA TRP A 99 7.75 -8.55 -4.05
C TRP A 99 8.68 -7.33 -4.12
N LEU A 100 8.77 -6.71 -5.30
CA LEU A 100 9.65 -5.60 -5.66
C LEU A 100 9.02 -4.71 -6.74
#